data_AF-A0AAJ4X9E0-F1
#
_entry.id   AF-A0AAJ4X9E0-F1
#
_cell.length_a   1.000
_cell.length_b   1.000
_cell.length_c   1.000
_cell.angle_alpha   90.00
_cell.angle_beta   90.00
_cell.angle_gamma   90.00
#
_symmetry.space_group_name_H-M   'P 1'
#
loop_
_entity.id
_entity.type
_entity.pdbx_description
1 polymer ?
#
loop_
_entity_poly.entity_id
_entity_poly.type
_entity_poly.pdbx_seq_one_letter_code
_entity_poly.pdbx_strand_id
1 'polypeptide(L)'
;MKLYLYIDRINLINKLISKAKTGSQEEFAKRLNISVSRLARIIEYMKDQGAPIKFDRIANTYYYEDKYSINIQIKIEKMKEFELKNTNAGLNIFFQKSLKCFFYTLK
;
A
#
# COMPACT_ATOMS: atom_id res chain seq x y z
N MET A 1 7.91 -7.85 10.58
CA MET A 1 8.14 -8.04 9.13
C MET A 1 7.89 -6.71 8.44
N LYS A 2 8.66 -6.33 7.41
CA LYS A 2 8.42 -5.06 6.72
C LYS A 2 7.14 -5.17 5.86
N LEU A 3 6.21 -4.22 6.01
CA LEU A 3 4.86 -4.28 5.41
C LEU A 3 4.89 -4.42 3.89
N TYR A 4 5.70 -3.63 3.20
CA TYR A 4 5.84 -3.64 1.74
C TYR A 4 6.24 -5.03 1.21
N LEU A 5 7.24 -5.65 1.84
CA LEU A 5 7.73 -6.97 1.45
C LEU A 5 6.67 -8.06 1.61
N TYR A 6 5.77 -7.92 2.58
CA TYR A 6 4.68 -8.86 2.75
C TYR A 6 3.67 -8.78 1.61
N ILE A 7 3.34 -7.57 1.19
CA ILE A 7 2.38 -7.32 0.11
C ILE A 7 2.95 -7.77 -1.23
N ASP A 8 4.23 -7.48 -1.50
CA ASP A 8 4.91 -7.97 -2.69
C ASP A 8 4.90 -9.50 -2.76
N ARG A 9 5.09 -10.18 -1.62
CA ARG A 9 5.00 -11.64 -1.54
C ARG A 9 3.60 -12.16 -1.83
N ILE A 10 2.55 -11.55 -1.28
CA ILE A 10 1.17 -11.96 -1.58
C ILE A 10 0.88 -11.81 -3.07
N ASN A 11 1.27 -10.68 -3.66
CA ASN A 11 1.11 -10.44 -5.10
C ASN A 11 1.88 -11.47 -5.94
N LEU A 12 3.11 -11.83 -5.52
CA LEU A 12 3.91 -12.85 -6.18
C LEU A 12 3.30 -14.26 -6.04
N ILE A 13 2.80 -14.61 -4.85
CA ILE A 13 2.08 -15.87 -4.61
C ILE A 13 0.88 -15.97 -5.55
N ASN A 14 0.03 -14.94 -5.58
CA ASN A 14 -1.14 -14.90 -6.44
C ASN A 14 -0.76 -15.06 -7.93
N LYS A 15 0.31 -14.38 -8.37
CA LYS A 15 0.82 -14.47 -9.75
C LYS A 15 1.34 -15.87 -10.11
N LEU A 16 1.95 -16.58 -9.16
CA LEU A 16 2.50 -17.91 -9.40
C LEU A 16 1.42 -19.00 -9.39
N ILE A 17 0.47 -18.92 -8.45
CA ILE A 17 -0.68 -19.83 -8.37
C ILE A 17 -1.60 -19.68 -9.58
N SER A 18 -1.91 -18.44 -9.99
CA SER A 18 -2.74 -18.19 -11.18
C SER A 18 -2.13 -18.73 -12.48
N LYS A 19 -0.81 -18.92 -12.51
CA LYS A 19 -0.10 -19.52 -13.65
C LYS A 19 0.21 -21.00 -13.47
N ALA A 20 -0.15 -21.60 -12.33
CA ALA A 20 0.25 -22.95 -11.94
C ALA A 20 1.77 -23.18 -12.04
N LYS A 21 2.58 -22.18 -11.65
CA LYS A 21 4.06 -22.21 -11.72
C LYS A 21 4.74 -22.13 -10.36
N THR A 22 4.15 -22.73 -9.33
CA THR A 22 4.73 -22.69 -7.98
C THR A 22 5.87 -23.68 -7.79
N GLY A 23 5.79 -24.84 -8.45
CA GLY A 23 6.62 -26.00 -8.12
C GLY A 23 6.18 -26.63 -6.79
N SER A 24 7.06 -27.45 -6.21
CA SER A 24 6.82 -28.06 -4.89
C SER A 24 6.69 -26.99 -3.81
N GLN A 25 6.18 -27.38 -2.64
CA GLN A 25 6.04 -26.46 -1.52
C GLN A 25 7.39 -25.88 -1.06
N GLU A 26 8.45 -26.69 -1.12
CA GLU A 26 9.82 -26.30 -0.80
C GLU A 26 10.38 -25.32 -1.84
N GLU A 27 10.21 -25.63 -3.13
CA GLU A 27 10.62 -24.75 -4.22
C GLU A 27 9.90 -23.41 -4.16
N PHE A 28 8.60 -23.44 -3.89
CA PHE A 28 7.78 -22.24 -3.78
C PHE A 28 8.22 -21.37 -2.60
N ALA A 29 8.48 -21.97 -1.44
CA ALA A 29 8.97 -21.26 -0.26
C ALA A 29 10.35 -20.63 -0.51
N LYS A 30 11.25 -21.38 -1.18
CA LYS A 30 12.58 -20.89 -1.58
C LYS A 30 12.50 -19.69 -2.51
N ARG A 31 11.61 -19.72 -3.52
CA ARG A 31 11.37 -18.60 -4.45
C ARG A 31 10.86 -17.34 -3.74
N LEU A 32 10.07 -17.49 -2.69
CA LEU A 32 9.52 -16.39 -1.88
C LEU A 32 10.46 -15.92 -0.76
N ASN A 33 11.59 -16.60 -0.59
CA ASN A 33 12.55 -16.40 0.49
C ASN A 33 11.87 -16.42 1.88
N ILE A 34 11.11 -17.48 2.15
CA ILE A 34 10.43 -17.76 3.42
C ILE A 34 10.57 -19.24 3.78
N SER A 35 10.28 -19.59 5.04
CA SER A 35 10.21 -21.00 5.44
C SER A 35 8.99 -21.69 4.83
N VAL A 36 9.10 -23.00 4.64
CA VAL A 36 8.00 -23.87 4.15
C VAL A 36 6.77 -23.76 5.05
N SER A 37 6.98 -23.73 6.37
CA SER A 37 5.92 -23.54 7.37
C SER A 37 5.23 -22.18 7.27
N ARG A 38 5.97 -21.11 6.94
CA ARG A 38 5.39 -19.79 6.74
C ARG A 38 4.57 -19.74 5.46
N LEU A 39 5.04 -20.37 4.38
CA LEU A 39 4.26 -20.51 3.16
C LEU A 39 2.96 -21.27 3.42
N ALA A 40 3.02 -22.40 4.13
CA ALA A 40 1.85 -23.20 4.48
C ALA A 40 0.76 -22.35 5.17
N ARG A 41 1.15 -21.59 6.20
CA ARG A 41 0.25 -20.68 6.91
C ARG A 41 -0.33 -19.57 6.03
N ILE A 42 0.45 -19.03 5.09
CA ILE A 42 -0.05 -18.01 4.17
C ILE A 42 -1.08 -18.62 3.22
N ILE A 43 -0.83 -19.83 2.70
CA ILE A 43 -1.78 -20.53 1.83
C ILE A 43 -3.07 -20.86 2.58
N GLU A 44 -2.96 -21.37 3.81
CA GLU A 44 -4.10 -21.63 4.69
C GLU A 44 -4.92 -20.37 4.95
N TYR A 45 -4.25 -19.28 5.35
CA TYR A 45 -4.90 -17.98 5.52
C TYR A 45 -5.62 -17.51 4.24
N MET A 46 -5.00 -17.67 3.06
CA MET A 46 -5.64 -17.31 1.80
C MET A 46 -6.89 -18.16 1.53
N LYS A 47 -6.86 -19.45 1.86
CA LYS A 47 -8.03 -20.34 1.76
C LYS A 47 -9.14 -19.91 2.72
N ASP A 48 -8.79 -19.52 3.94
CA ASP A 48 -9.76 -19.01 4.93
C ASP A 48 -10.43 -17.71 4.46
N GLN A 49 -9.73 -16.91 3.65
CA GLN A 49 -10.30 -15.73 2.99
C GLN A 49 -11.09 -16.05 1.72
N GLY A 50 -11.33 -17.33 1.41
CA GLY A 50 -12.14 -17.78 0.28
C GLY A 50 -11.35 -18.05 -1.00
N ALA A 51 -10.02 -18.06 -0.98
CA ALA A 51 -9.23 -18.42 -2.17
C ALA A 51 -9.34 -19.93 -2.46
N PRO A 52 -9.82 -20.37 -3.64
CA PRO A 52 -10.02 -21.77 -3.99
C PRO A 52 -8.68 -22.42 -4.40
N ILE A 53 -7.69 -22.47 -3.49
CA ILE A 53 -6.34 -22.97 -3.77
C ILE A 53 -6.29 -24.49 -3.58
N LYS A 54 -5.85 -25.21 -4.61
CA LYS A 54 -5.55 -26.65 -4.56
C LYS A 54 -4.09 -26.91 -4.96
N PHE A 55 -3.60 -28.08 -4.56
CA PHE A 55 -2.28 -28.56 -4.96
C PHE A 55 -2.45 -29.80 -5.83
N ASP A 56 -1.93 -29.73 -7.06
CA ASP A 56 -1.85 -30.87 -7.95
C ASP A 56 -0.54 -31.62 -7.67
N ARG A 57 -0.66 -32.88 -7.27
CA ARG A 57 0.50 -33.74 -6.96
C ARG A 57 1.23 -34.21 -8.21
N ILE A 58 0.54 -34.35 -9.35
CA ILE A 58 1.12 -34.82 -10.61
C ILE A 58 1.87 -33.67 -11.27
N ALA A 59 1.23 -32.51 -11.40
CA ALA A 59 1.87 -31.30 -11.94
C ALA A 59 2.81 -30.61 -10.94
N ASN A 60 2.83 -31.07 -9.68
CA ASN A 60 3.65 -30.54 -8.58
C ASN A 60 3.52 -29.01 -8.45
N THR A 61 2.29 -28.51 -8.37
CA THR A 61 2.02 -27.07 -8.40
C THR A 61 0.70 -26.71 -7.71
N TYR A 62 0.67 -25.51 -7.13
CA TYR A 62 -0.56 -24.90 -6.61
C TYR A 62 -1.29 -24.18 -7.74
N TYR A 63 -2.61 -24.29 -7.75
CA TYR A 63 -3.50 -23.66 -8.73
C TYR A 63 -4.80 -23.19 -8.06
N TYR A 64 -5.53 -22.30 -8.74
CA TYR A 64 -6.89 -21.94 -8.37
C TYR A 64 -7.88 -22.85 -9.09
N GLU A 65 -8.81 -23.44 -8.35
CA GLU A 65 -9.86 -24.29 -8.93
C GLU A 65 -10.87 -23.47 -9.76
N ASP A 66 -11.19 -22.26 -9.29
CA ASP A 66 -12.07 -21.31 -9.98
C ASP A 66 -11.33 -20.03 -10.38
N LYS A 67 -11.98 -19.20 -11.21
CA LYS A 67 -11.47 -17.87 -11.56
C LYS A 67 -11.31 -17.02 -10.30
N TYR A 68 -10.08 -16.85 -9.86
CA TYR A 68 -9.74 -16.11 -8.65
C TYR A 68 -8.50 -15.23 -8.85
N SER A 69 -8.48 -14.07 -8.21
CA SER A 69 -7.34 -13.15 -8.25
C SER A 69 -7.33 -12.24 -7.03
N ILE A 70 -6.15 -12.08 -6.43
CA ILE A 70 -5.88 -11.09 -5.38
C ILE A 70 -5.03 -9.96 -5.96
N ASN A 71 -5.45 -8.71 -5.74
CA ASN A 71 -4.70 -7.53 -6.14
C ASN A 71 -4.59 -6.58 -4.95
N ILE A 72 -3.37 -6.39 -4.43
CA ILE A 72 -3.09 -5.44 -3.36
C ILE A 72 -2.20 -4.34 -3.93
N GLN A 73 -2.69 -3.10 -3.90
CA GLN A 73 -1.96 -1.91 -4.32
C GLN A 73 -1.81 -0.95 -3.15
N ILE A 74 -0.58 -0.57 -2.84
CA ILE A 74 -0.28 0.53 -1.94
C ILE A 74 0.19 1.72 -2.78
N LYS A 75 -0.39 2.89 -2.53
CA LYS A 75 0.07 4.17 -3.06
C LYS A 75 0.50 5.03 -1.89
N ILE A 76 1.76 5.47 -1.90
CA ILE A 76 2.31 6.40 -0.91
C ILE A 76 2.56 7.70 -1.64
N GLU A 77 1.79 8.72 -1.28
CA GLU A 77 1.92 10.05 -1.85
C GLU A 77 2.32 11.00 -0.73
N LYS A 78 3.41 11.76 -0.94
CA LYS A 78 3.71 12.90 -0.07
C LYS A 78 2.68 13.96 -0.41
N MET A 79 1.75 14.22 0.50
CA MET A 79 0.90 15.41 0.40
C MET A 79 1.84 16.61 0.26
N LYS A 80 1.69 17.37 -0.83
CA LYS A 80 2.36 18.66 -0.92
C LYS A 80 1.84 19.46 0.28
N GLU A 81 2.75 20.00 1.09
CA GLU A 81 2.38 21.11 1.95
C GLU A 81 1.62 22.06 1.05
N PHE A 82 0.43 22.45 1.47
CA PHE A 82 -0.25 23.58 0.88
C PHE A 82 0.81 24.67 0.95
N GLU A 83 1.49 24.96 -0.16
CA GLU A 83 2.34 26.13 -0.23
C GLU A 83 1.36 27.20 0.19
N LEU A 84 1.60 27.80 1.36
CA LEU A 84 1.05 29.10 1.68
C LEU A 84 1.51 29.90 0.47
N LYS A 85 0.63 30.00 -0.53
CA LYS A 85 0.74 30.98 -1.57
C LYS A 85 0.81 32.22 -0.73
N ASN A 86 2.02 32.74 -0.57
CA ASN A 86 2.26 34.12 -0.26
C ASN A 86 1.56 34.84 -1.40
N THR A 87 0.25 34.96 -1.25
CA THR A 87 -0.51 36.01 -1.85
C THR A 87 0.05 37.20 -1.09
N ASN A 88 1.13 37.73 -1.65
CA ASN A 88 1.38 39.14 -1.65
C ASN A 88 0.14 39.78 -2.30
N ALA A 89 -0.98 39.76 -1.58
CA ALA A 89 -2.05 40.71 -1.77
C ALA A 89 -1.39 42.02 -1.33
N GLY A 90 -0.76 42.68 -2.31
CA GLY A 90 -0.18 44.00 -2.11
C GLY A 90 -1.20 44.85 -1.38
N LEU A 91 -0.78 45.34 -0.21
CA LEU A 91 -1.17 46.59 0.41
C LEU A 91 -2.64 47.05 0.28
N ASN A 92 -3.24 47.19 1.46
CA ASN A 92 -3.95 48.41 1.90
C ASN A 92 -5.48 48.36 1.99
N ILE A 93 -6.04 47.48 2.83
CA ILE A 93 -7.29 47.76 3.57
C ILE A 93 -7.17 47.08 4.93
N PHE A 94 -6.67 47.77 5.97
CA PHE A 94 -7.18 47.65 7.37
C PHE A 94 -6.47 48.51 8.43
N PHE A 95 -5.39 49.26 8.11
CA PHE A 95 -4.63 49.99 9.14
C PHE A 95 -4.75 51.53 9.12
N GLN A 96 -5.67 52.10 8.35
CA GLN A 96 -5.89 53.57 8.36
C GLN A 96 -7.03 54.05 9.28
N LYS A 97 -7.76 53.16 9.96
CA LYS A 97 -8.93 53.58 10.75
C LYS A 97 -8.70 53.74 12.26
N SER A 98 -7.50 53.50 12.82
CA SER A 98 -7.28 53.60 14.28
C SER A 98 -6.24 54.61 14.78
N LEU A 99 -5.50 55.32 13.92
CA LEU A 99 -4.44 56.26 14.39
C LEU A 99 -4.69 57.74 14.08
N LYS A 100 -5.93 58.14 13.76
CA LYS A 100 -6.30 59.57 13.69
C LYS A 100 -6.67 60.19 15.04
N CYS A 101 -6.58 59.45 16.16
CA CYS A 101 -7.09 59.91 17.45
C CYS A 101 -6.05 60.18 18.56
N PHE A 102 -4.74 60.24 18.31
CA PHE A 102 -3.80 60.39 19.44
C PHE A 102 -2.64 61.39 19.34
N PHE A 103 -2.51 62.18 18.26
CA PHE A 103 -1.43 63.19 18.18
C PHE A 103 -1.89 64.55 17.63
N TYR A 104 -3.02 65.06 18.12
CA TYR A 104 -3.34 66.49 18.06
C TYR A 104 -3.85 66.99 19.41
N THR A 105 -3.06 66.76 20.46
CA THR A 105 -3.14 67.52 21.70
C THR A 105 -1.74 67.57 22.31
N LEU A 106 -0.97 68.58 21.95
CA LEU A 106 0.13 69.18 22.73
C LEU A 106 0.62 70.42 21.98
N LYS A 107 -0.09 71.52 22.18
CA LYS A 107 0.48 72.86 22.25
C LYS A 107 -0.18 73.57 23.43
#